data_AF-A0A1J3CXS6-F1
#
_entry.id   AF-A0A1J3CXS6-F1
#
_cell.length_a   1.000
_cell.length_b   1.000
_cell.length_c   1.000
_cell.angle_alpha   90.00
_cell.angle_beta   90.00
_cell.angle_gamma   90.00
#
_symmetry.space_group_name_H-M   'P 1'
#
loop_
_entity.id
_entity.type
_entity.pdbx_description
1 polymer ?
#
loop_
_entity_poly.entity_id
_entity_poly.type
_entity_poly.pdbx_seq_one_letter_code
_entity_poly.pdbx_strand_id
1 'polypeptide(L)'
;GDLLNSSNLVCAIGFDRDGEFFATAGVNKKIKIFECDSIIKDGRDIHYPVVELASRSKLSGISWNSYIKSQIASSNFEGVV
;
A
#
# COMPACT_ATOMS: atom_id res chain seq x y z
N GLY A 1 12.25 -13.52 -2.72
CA GLY A 1 12.95 -12.23 -2.60
C GLY A 1 13.12 -11.95 -1.14
N ASP A 2 14.35 -11.75 -0.69
CA ASP A 2 14.75 -11.74 0.72
C ASP A 2 14.15 -10.54 1.47
N LEU A 3 13.01 -10.77 2.16
CA LEU A 3 12.30 -9.79 2.99
C LEU A 3 13.22 -9.12 4.03
N LEU A 4 14.30 -9.79 4.41
CA LEU A 4 15.23 -9.35 5.44
C LEU A 4 16.40 -8.51 4.90
N ASN A 5 16.70 -8.59 3.59
CA ASN A 5 17.76 -7.80 2.95
C ASN A 5 17.25 -6.59 2.15
N SER A 6 15.95 -6.49 1.91
CA SER A 6 15.36 -5.35 1.20
C SER A 6 14.91 -4.26 2.17
N SER A 7 15.27 -3.00 1.90
CA SER A 7 14.72 -1.86 2.64
C SER A 7 13.19 -1.82 2.44
N ASN A 8 12.46 -2.07 3.52
CA ASN A 8 10.99 -2.18 3.54
C ASN A 8 10.32 -1.03 4.29
N LEU A 9 10.96 0.14 4.34
CA LEU A 9 10.39 1.32 4.96
C LEU A 9 9.06 1.69 4.29
N VAL A 10 7.98 1.65 5.07
CA VAL A 10 6.67 2.17 4.69
C VAL A 10 6.70 3.68 4.93
N CYS A 11 6.42 4.46 3.88
CA CYS A 11 6.42 5.91 3.92
C CYS A 11 5.00 6.48 4.08
N ALA A 12 3.99 5.74 3.62
CA ALA A 12 2.60 6.16 3.70
C ALA A 12 1.64 4.98 3.80
N ILE A 13 0.51 5.24 4.46
CA ILE A 13 -0.65 4.36 4.59
C ILE A 13 -1.91 5.17 4.29
N GLY A 14 -2.89 4.57 3.61
CA GLY A 14 -4.15 5.21 3.30
C GLY A 14 -5.31 4.21 3.30
N PHE A 15 -6.47 4.65 3.76
CA PHE A 15 -7.72 3.87 3.77
C PHE A 15 -8.65 4.32 2.66
N ASP A 16 -9.53 3.42 2.20
CA ASP A 16 -10.49 3.80 1.17
C ASP A 16 -11.58 4.61 1.83
N ARG A 17 -12.42 5.18 0.97
CA ARG A 17 -13.67 5.82 1.37
C ARG A 17 -14.46 4.99 2.38
N ASP A 18 -14.53 3.68 2.19
CA ASP A 18 -15.41 2.79 2.97
C ASP A 18 -14.69 2.15 4.19
N GLY A 19 -13.35 2.29 4.29
CA GLY A 19 -12.53 1.70 5.34
C GLY A 19 -12.36 0.17 5.23
N GLU A 20 -12.72 -0.42 4.09
CA GLU A 20 -12.70 -1.87 3.86
C GLU A 20 -11.31 -2.37 3.44
N PHE A 21 -10.53 -1.55 2.74
CA PHE A 21 -9.13 -1.86 2.50
C PHE A 21 -8.22 -0.75 3.03
N PHE A 22 -6.93 -1.04 3.05
CA PHE A 22 -5.89 -0.04 3.21
C PHE A 22 -4.74 -0.34 2.26
N ALA A 23 -4.14 0.72 1.74
CA ALA A 23 -2.95 0.67 0.92
C ALA A 23 -1.73 1.08 1.74
N THR A 24 -0.60 0.46 1.46
CA THR A 24 0.72 0.83 2.01
C THR A 24 1.67 1.11 0.87
N ALA A 25 2.48 2.15 1.00
CA ALA A 25 3.49 2.50 0.02
C ALA A 25 4.82 2.83 0.70
N GLY A 26 5.93 2.56 0.01
CA GLY A 26 7.24 2.81 0.58
C GLY A 26 8.40 2.70 -0.39
N VAL A 27 9.60 2.59 0.20
CA VAL A 27 10.87 2.52 -0.54
C VAL A 27 11.08 1.20 -1.27
N ASN A 28 10.25 0.19 -0.99
CA ASN A 28 10.20 -1.08 -1.71
C ASN A 28 9.64 -0.94 -3.14
N LYS A 29 9.24 0.28 -3.54
CA LYS A 29 8.66 0.60 -4.86
C LYS A 29 7.38 -0.18 -5.15
N LYS A 30 6.65 -0.57 -4.11
CA LYS A 30 5.42 -1.34 -4.21
C LYS A 30 4.32 -0.65 -3.42
N ILE A 31 3.14 -0.58 -4.00
CA ILE A 31 1.90 -0.29 -3.29
C ILE A 31 1.22 -1.61 -3.03
N LYS A 32 0.98 -1.93 -1.76
CA LYS A 32 0.30 -3.17 -1.36
C LYS A 32 -1.04 -2.81 -0.74
N ILE A 33 -2.11 -3.39 -1.26
CA ILE A 33 -3.48 -3.18 -0.79
C ILE A 33 -3.91 -4.42 -0.03
N PHE A 34 -4.46 -4.22 1.16
CA PHE A 34 -4.90 -5.28 2.06
C PHE A 34 -6.33 -5.03 2.53
N GLU A 35 -7.09 -6.11 2.69
CA GLU A 35 -8.44 -6.07 3.25
C GLU A 35 -8.39 -5.99 4.78
N CYS A 36 -9.00 -4.96 5.35
CA CYS A 36 -9.01 -4.70 6.80
C CYS A 36 -9.61 -5.87 7.57
N ASP A 37 -10.77 -6.36 7.13
CA ASP A 37 -11.53 -7.40 7.81
C ASP A 37 -10.78 -8.73 7.87
N SER A 38 -10.12 -9.12 6.78
CA SER A 38 -9.30 -10.34 6.74
C SER A 38 -8.08 -10.24 7.68
N ILE A 39 -7.52 -9.05 7.88
CA ILE A 39 -6.40 -8.87 8.80
C ILE A 39 -6.86 -8.89 10.25
N ILE A 40 -7.97 -8.23 10.57
CA ILE A 40 -8.44 -8.05 11.95
C ILE A 40 -9.14 -9.31 12.48
N LYS A 41 -9.94 -9.98 11.64
CA LYS A 41 -10.84 -11.06 12.09
C LYS A 41 -10.29 -12.47 11.90
N ASP A 42 -9.49 -12.69 10.85
CA ASP A 42 -9.13 -14.04 10.39
C ASP A 42 -7.97 -14.65 11.20
N GLY A 43 -7.28 -13.87 12.04
CA GLY A 43 -6.25 -14.36 12.97
C GLY A 43 -5.12 -15.16 12.31
N ARG A 44 -4.95 -15.02 10.99
CA ARG A 44 -3.96 -15.78 10.22
C ARG A 44 -2.57 -15.25 10.51
N ASP A 45 -1.61 -16.15 10.69
CA ASP A 45 -0.20 -15.79 10.91
C ASP A 45 0.44 -15.08 9.70
N ILE A 46 -0.17 -15.19 8.51
CA ILE A 46 0.36 -14.64 7.26
C ILE A 46 -0.73 -13.88 6.50
N HIS A 47 -0.52 -12.59 6.29
CA HIS A 47 -1.40 -11.72 5.51
C HIS A 47 -0.80 -11.41 4.14
N TYR A 48 -1.53 -11.74 3.08
CA TYR A 48 -1.14 -11.42 1.71
C TYR A 48 -1.91 -10.20 1.20
N PRO A 49 -1.25 -9.32 0.43
CA PRO A 49 -1.95 -8.23 -0.22
C PRO A 49 -2.91 -8.79 -1.27
N VAL A 50 -4.10 -8.20 -1.33
CA VAL A 50 -5.10 -8.50 -2.36
C VAL A 50 -4.61 -7.99 -3.72
N VAL A 51 -3.91 -6.85 -3.71
CA VAL A 51 -3.32 -6.24 -4.91
C VAL A 51 -1.93 -5.71 -4.59
N GLU A 52 -0.97 -5.96 -5.47
CA GLU A 52 0.37 -5.37 -5.42
C GLU A 52 0.63 -4.60 -6.72
N LEU A 53 0.85 -3.28 -6.61
CA LEU A 53 1.22 -2.41 -7.72
C LEU A 53 2.71 -2.11 -7.65
N ALA A 54 3.46 -2.44 -8.69
CA ALA A 54 4.87 -2.12 -8.79
C ALA A 54 5.09 -0.73 -9.40
N SER A 55 5.96 0.06 -8.78
CA SER A 55 6.44 1.34 -9.28
C SER A 55 7.92 1.25 -9.65
N ARG A 56 8.38 2.16 -10.52
CA ARG A 56 9.79 2.25 -10.90
C ARG A 56 10.63 2.99 -9.86
N SER A 57 9.99 3.82 -9.05
CA SER A 57 10.63 4.74 -8.10
C SER A 57 10.15 4.50 -6.67
N LYS A 58 10.94 4.96 -5.69
CA LYS A 58 10.56 4.89 -4.27
C LYS A 58 9.38 5.82 -4.05
N LEU A 59 8.35 5.32 -3.36
CA LEU A 59 7.13 6.05 -3.12
C LEU A 59 7.25 6.82 -1.80
N SER A 60 6.85 8.08 -1.81
CA SER A 60 6.88 8.97 -0.65
C SER A 60 5.50 9.14 -0.03
N GLY A 61 4.43 9.07 -0.82
CA GLY A 61 3.06 9.26 -0.37
C GLY A 61 2.04 8.48 -1.19
N ILE A 62 0.88 8.25 -0.59
CA ILE A 62 -0.32 7.76 -1.26
C ILE A 62 -1.54 8.51 -0.77
N SER A 63 -2.52 8.70 -1.65
CA SER A 63 -3.81 9.28 -1.30
C SER A 63 -4.90 8.52 -2.04
N TRP A 64 -5.91 8.08 -1.31
CA TRP A 64 -7.02 7.35 -1.90
C TRP A 64 -8.14 8.30 -2.29
N ASN A 65 -8.74 8.11 -3.46
CA ASN A 65 -9.83 8.94 -3.92
C ASN A 65 -11.08 8.69 -3.06
N SER A 66 -11.62 9.76 -2.47
CA SER A 66 -12.79 9.71 -1.58
C SER A 66 -14.12 9.48 -2.31
N TYR A 67 -14.15 9.60 -3.64
CA TYR A 67 -15.33 9.32 -4.46
C TYR A 67 -15.20 7.96 -5.16
N ILE A 68 -14.06 7.73 -5.83
CA ILE A 68 -13.80 6.52 -6.62
C ILE A 68 -12.92 5.57 -5.82
N LYS A 69 -13.54 4.56 -5.21
CA LYS A 69 -12.89 3.57 -4.34
C LYS A 69 -11.64 2.92 -4.96
N SER A 70 -11.66 2.64 -6.26
CA SER A 70 -10.57 1.94 -6.94
C SER A 70 -9.42 2.84 -7.42
N GLN A 71 -9.41 4.13 -7.11
CA GLN A 71 -8.40 5.07 -7.61
C GLN A 71 -7.47 5.57 -6.50
N ILE A 72 -6.17 5.30 -6.65
CA ILE A 72 -5.14 5.75 -5.73
C ILE A 72 -4.18 6.67 -6.50
N ALA A 73 -3.83 7.81 -5.90
CA ALA A 73 -2.73 8.65 -6.33
C ALA A 73 -1.48 8.31 -5.50
N SER A 74 -0.29 8.36 -6.12
CA SER A 74 0.97 8.02 -5.45
C SER A 74 2.07 8.98 -5.83
N SER A 75 2.70 9.59 -4.83
CA SER A 75 3.88 10.44 -5.06
C SER A 75 5.17 9.67 -4.86
N ASN A 76 6.23 10.09 -5.56
CA ASN A 76 7.56 9.51 -5.45
C ASN A 76 8.60 10.53 -4.93
N PHE A 77 9.81 10.04 -4.61
CA PHE A 77 10.92 10.89 -4.16
C PHE A 77 11.58 11.71 -5.29
N GLU A 78 11.16 11.51 -6.54
CA GLU A 78 11.63 12.26 -7.70
C GLU A 78 10.72 13.45 -8.02
N GLY A 79 9.66 13.67 -7.23
CA GLY A 79 8.72 14.79 -7.38
C GLY A 79 7.57 14.54 -8.35
N VAL A 80 7.35 13.29 -8.78
CA VAL A 80 6.20 12.88 -9.61
C VAL A 80 5.05 12.41 -8.72
N VAL A 81 3.82 12.71 -9.14
CA VAL A 81 2.54 12.34 -8.50
C VAL A 81 1.71 11.49 -9.46
#